data_AF-A0A526Z7N6-F1
#
_entry.id   AF-A0A526Z7N6-F1
#
_cell.length_a   1.000
_cell.length_b   1.000
_cell.length_c   1.000
_cell.angle_alpha   90.00
_cell.angle_beta   90.00
_cell.angle_gamma   90.00
#
_symmetry.space_group_name_H-M   'P 1'
#
loop_
_entity.id
_entity.type
_entity.pdbx_description
1 polymer ?
#
loop_
_entity_poly.entity_id
_entity_poly.type
_entity_poly.pdbx_seq_one_letter_code
_entity_poly.pdbx_strand_id
1 'polypeptide(L)'
;MAAPADTIAVDVELVLAVDVSLSMSPAELEIQRRGYVAALTHDTVLQAIADGAYGKIAVTYVEWAGTTWQHIIVPWTVIANRADAERVVEQLSAHAPNSARRT
;
A
#
# COMPACT_ATOMS: atom_id res chain seq x y z
N MET A 1 -11.49 28.11 -1.26
CA MET A 1 -10.44 27.91 -2.29
C MET A 1 -9.47 26.91 -1.70
N ALA A 2 -9.43 25.67 -2.19
CA ALA A 2 -8.45 24.68 -1.74
C ALA A 2 -7.06 25.21 -2.09
N ALA A 3 -6.10 25.12 -1.16
CA ALA A 3 -4.71 25.43 -1.45
C ALA A 3 -4.24 24.56 -2.63
N PRO A 4 -3.32 25.04 -3.50
CA PRO A 4 -2.73 24.17 -4.50
C PRO A 4 -2.13 22.97 -3.76
N ALA A 5 -2.51 21.77 -4.19
CA ALA A 5 -1.83 20.57 -3.69
C ALA A 5 -0.36 20.72 -4.05
N ASP A 6 0.51 20.65 -3.06
CA ASP A 6 1.95 20.62 -3.28
C ASP A 6 2.25 19.40 -4.16
N THR A 7 2.56 19.63 -5.44
CA THR A 7 2.80 18.53 -6.38
C THR A 7 4.18 17.96 -6.10
N ILE A 8 4.23 16.87 -5.34
CA ILE A 8 5.46 16.13 -5.09
C ILE A 8 5.77 15.30 -6.33
N ALA A 9 6.88 15.60 -7.02
CA ALA A 9 7.34 14.76 -8.12
C ALA A 9 7.85 13.41 -7.58
N VAL A 10 7.35 12.32 -8.15
CA VAL A 10 7.71 10.94 -7.83
C VAL A 10 8.01 10.17 -9.11
N ASP A 11 8.81 9.12 -9.03
CA ASP A 11 9.14 8.27 -10.17
C ASP A 11 7.95 7.41 -10.61
N VAL A 12 7.16 6.96 -9.64
CA VAL A 12 5.97 6.11 -9.83
C VAL A 12 4.89 6.46 -8.81
N GLU A 13 3.65 6.54 -9.27
CA GLU A 13 2.45 6.50 -8.44
C GLU A 13 1.84 5.09 -8.50
N LEU A 14 1.97 4.32 -7.42
CA LEU A 14 1.59 2.92 -7.35
C LEU A 14 0.33 2.70 -6.50
N VAL A 15 -0.69 2.09 -7.10
CA VAL A 15 -1.90 1.63 -6.41
C VAL A 15 -1.82 0.13 -6.18
N LEU A 16 -1.78 -0.30 -4.91
CA LEU A 16 -1.94 -1.69 -4.51
C LEU A 16 -3.42 -1.95 -4.21
N ALA A 17 -4.19 -2.34 -5.24
CA ALA A 17 -5.59 -2.71 -5.11
C ALA A 17 -5.72 -4.21 -4.84
N VAL A 18 -6.19 -4.55 -3.64
CA VAL A 18 -6.11 -5.90 -3.07
C VAL A 18 -7.49 -6.50 -2.85
N ASP A 19 -7.73 -7.65 -3.47
CA ASP A 19 -8.99 -8.38 -3.35
C ASP A 19 -9.12 -9.00 -1.95
N VAL A 20 -10.20 -8.65 -1.25
CA VAL A 20 -10.58 -9.21 0.06
C VAL A 20 -11.97 -9.84 0.05
N SER A 21 -12.41 -10.27 -1.13
CA SER A 21 -13.70 -10.92 -1.37
C SER A 21 -13.87 -12.23 -0.58
N LEU A 22 -15.13 -12.68 -0.50
CA LEU A 22 -15.53 -13.89 0.24
C LEU A 22 -14.85 -15.18 -0.20
N SER A 23 -14.29 -15.23 -1.42
CA SER A 23 -13.51 -16.39 -1.90
C SER A 23 -12.11 -16.47 -1.30
N MET A 24 -11.61 -15.40 -0.69
CA MET A 24 -10.29 -15.36 -0.06
C MET A 24 -10.36 -15.95 1.35
N SER A 25 -9.57 -16.99 1.60
CA SER A 25 -9.40 -17.52 2.95
C SER A 25 -8.57 -16.57 3.83
N PRO A 26 -8.74 -16.60 5.16
CA PRO A 26 -7.92 -15.80 6.06
C PRO A 26 -6.41 -16.01 5.89
N ALA A 27 -5.99 -17.24 5.58
CA ALA A 27 -4.59 -17.57 5.34
C ALA A 27 -4.05 -16.93 4.05
N GLU A 28 -4.85 -16.91 2.98
CA GLU A 28 -4.46 -16.25 1.72
C GLU A 28 -4.33 -14.74 1.90
N LEU A 29 -5.25 -14.11 2.62
CA LEU A 29 -5.18 -12.69 2.97
C LEU A 29 -3.94 -12.35 3.80
N GLU A 30 -3.59 -13.22 4.75
CA GLU A 30 -2.40 -13.07 5.58
C GLU A 30 -1.11 -13.19 4.74
N ILE A 31 -1.00 -14.25 3.92
CA ILE A 31 0.17 -14.48 3.05
C ILE A 31 0.38 -13.29 2.12
N GLN A 32 -0.70 -12.79 1.53
CA GLN A 32 -0.65 -11.65 0.61
C GLN A 32 -0.19 -10.37 1.33
N ARG A 33 -0.76 -10.05 2.50
CA ARG A 33 -0.33 -8.89 3.31
C ARG A 33 1.13 -8.98 3.71
N ARG A 34 1.57 -10.15 4.18
CA ARG A 34 2.97 -10.41 4.51
C ARG A 34 3.88 -10.23 3.30
N GLY A 35 3.42 -10.62 2.11
CA GLY A 35 4.12 -10.40 0.85
C GLY A 35 4.36 -8.91 0.56
N TYR A 36 3.34 -8.06 0.71
CA TYR A 36 3.50 -6.61 0.53
C TYR A 36 4.44 -6.00 1.56
N VAL A 37 4.31 -6.40 2.83
CA VAL A 37 5.21 -5.93 3.90
C VAL A 37 6.67 -6.29 3.60
N ALA A 38 6.91 -7.54 3.22
CA ALA A 38 8.25 -8.00 2.86
C ALA A 38 8.80 -7.26 1.64
N ALA A 39 7.98 -7.08 0.59
CA ALA A 39 8.42 -6.41 -0.64
C ALA A 39 8.76 -4.94 -0.41
N LEU A 40 7.90 -4.18 0.29
CA LEU A 40 8.10 -2.74 0.54
C LEU A 40 9.35 -2.44 1.38
N THR A 41 9.79 -3.39 2.21
CA THR A 41 10.97 -3.24 3.06
C THR A 41 12.20 -3.96 2.54
N HIS A 42 12.10 -4.64 1.39
CA HIS A 42 13.20 -5.40 0.81
C HIS A 42 14.27 -4.46 0.25
N ASP A 43 15.54 -4.73 0.55
CA ASP A 43 16.68 -3.90 0.16
C ASP A 43 16.73 -3.63 -1.35
N THR A 44 16.49 -4.66 -2.17
CA THR A 44 16.43 -4.52 -3.64
C THR A 44 15.32 -3.57 -4.11
N VAL A 45 14.16 -3.56 -3.45
CA VAL A 45 13.05 -2.67 -3.83
C VAL A 45 13.39 -1.23 -3.41
N LEU A 46 13.91 -1.04 -2.21
CA LEU A 46 14.34 0.27 -1.72
C LEU A 46 15.48 0.85 -2.56
N GLN A 47 16.43 0.01 -2.99
CA GLN A 47 17.49 0.43 -3.89
C GLN A 47 16.94 0.83 -5.26
N ALA A 48 16.01 0.05 -5.82
CA ALA A 48 15.37 0.39 -7.09
C ALA A 48 14.59 1.73 -7.03
N ILE A 49 13.96 2.03 -5.90
CA ILE A 49 13.31 3.34 -5.66
C ILE A 49 14.37 4.45 -5.61
N ALA A 50 15.47 4.24 -4.88
CA ALA A 50 16.54 5.22 -4.71
C ALA A 50 17.29 5.51 -6.02
N ASP A 51 17.39 4.53 -6.92
CA ASP A 51 18.03 4.65 -8.23
C ASP A 51 17.14 5.38 -9.26
N GLY A 52 15.88 5.68 -8.91
CA GLY A 52 14.96 6.48 -9.72
C GLY A 52 15.41 7.93 -9.90
N ALA A 53 14.84 8.63 -10.89
CA ALA A 53 15.21 10.01 -11.20
C ALA A 53 14.88 10.99 -10.07
N TYR A 54 13.79 10.73 -9.33
CA TYR A 54 13.37 11.48 -8.14
C TYR A 54 13.72 10.77 -6.84
N GLY A 55 14.19 9.52 -6.90
CA GLY A 55 14.59 8.70 -5.76
C GLY A 55 13.43 8.36 -4.82
N LYS A 56 12.19 8.40 -5.31
CA LYS A 56 10.99 8.23 -4.48
C LYS A 56 9.77 7.81 -5.29
N ILE A 57 8.89 7.04 -4.65
CA ILE A 57 7.58 6.65 -5.20
C ILE A 57 6.45 7.13 -4.28
N ALA A 58 5.23 7.23 -4.81
CA ALA A 58 4.02 7.33 -4.00
C ALA A 58 3.29 5.99 -4.03
N VAL A 59 2.82 5.52 -2.88
CA VAL A 59 2.06 4.26 -2.75
C VAL A 59 0.74 4.52 -2.04
N THR A 60 -0.33 3.87 -2.50
CA THR A 60 -1.57 3.70 -1.75
C THR A 60 -1.98 2.23 -1.74
N TYR A 61 -2.58 1.78 -0.64
CA TYR A 61 -3.12 0.43 -0.49
C TYR A 61 -4.62 0.49 -0.29
N VAL A 62 -5.34 -0.19 -1.17
CA VAL A 62 -6.81 -0.19 -1.22
C VAL A 62 -7.29 -1.63 -1.18
N GLU A 63 -8.15 -1.95 -0.23
CA GLU A 63 -8.89 -3.21 -0.22
C GLU A 63 -10.18 -3.04 -1.00
N TRP A 64 -10.55 -4.05 -1.78
CA TRP A 64 -11.82 -4.05 -2.51
C TRP A 64 -12.52 -5.41 -2.41
N ALA A 65 -13.86 -5.38 -2.42
CA ALA A 65 -14.70 -6.56 -2.44
C ALA A 65 -16.04 -6.25 -3.13
N GLY A 66 -16.29 -6.88 -4.27
CA GLY A 66 -17.46 -6.55 -5.08
C GLY A 66 -17.43 -5.10 -5.60
N THR A 67 -18.58 -4.57 -6.03
CA THR A 67 -18.66 -3.25 -6.68
C THR A 67 -18.90 -2.09 -5.71
N THR A 68 -19.29 -2.37 -4.46
CA THR A 68 -19.76 -1.35 -3.51
C THR A 68 -18.84 -1.15 -2.31
N TRP A 69 -17.79 -1.96 -2.17
CA TRP A 69 -16.92 -1.93 -0.99
C TRP A 69 -15.47 -1.72 -1.43
N GLN A 70 -14.93 -0.56 -1.06
CA GLN A 70 -13.54 -0.17 -1.24
C GLN A 70 -13.08 0.61 -0.02
N HIS A 71 -11.94 0.24 0.53
CA HIS A 71 -11.36 0.89 1.71
C HIS A 71 -9.89 1.21 1.49
N ILE A 72 -9.55 2.49 1.63
CA ILE A 72 -8.16 2.94 1.64
C ILE A 72 -7.60 2.60 3.02
N ILE A 73 -6.67 1.65 3.07
CA ILE A 73 -5.97 1.25 4.30
C ILE A 73 -4.73 2.11 4.51
N VAL A 74 -4.00 2.37 3.43
CA VAL A 74 -2.88 3.32 3.42
C VAL A 74 -3.20 4.43 2.43
N PRO A 75 -3.43 5.67 2.89
CA PRO A 75 -3.56 6.81 2.00
C PRO A 75 -2.25 7.03 1.24
N TRP A 76 -2.30 7.81 0.17
CA TRP A 76 -1.11 8.17 -0.61
C TRP A 76 0.04 8.60 0.29
N THR A 77 1.09 7.79 0.30
CA THR A 77 2.28 7.96 1.14
C THR A 77 3.51 7.89 0.26
N VAL A 78 4.39 8.87 0.38
CA VAL A 78 5.66 8.89 -0.34
C VAL A 78 6.66 7.96 0.38
N ILE A 79 7.35 7.13 -0.39
CA ILE A 79 8.46 6.30 0.05
C ILE A 79 9.73 6.79 -0.65
N ALA A 80 10.62 7.44 0.09
CA ALA A 80 11.95 7.85 -0.38
C ALA A 80 13.09 7.09 0.34
N ASN A 81 12.79 6.46 1.47
CA ASN A 81 13.77 5.71 2.25
C ASN A 81 13.09 4.59 3.07
N ARG A 82 13.90 3.81 3.77
CA ARG A 82 13.43 2.70 4.62
C ARG A 82 12.43 3.14 5.69
N ALA A 83 12.66 4.26 6.38
CA ALA A 83 11.77 4.72 7.44
C ALA A 83 10.39 5.07 6.90
N ASP A 84 10.30 5.59 5.67
CA ASP A 84 9.02 5.84 5.01
C ASP A 84 8.30 4.52 4.70
N ALA A 85 9.02 3.52 4.18
CA ALA A 85 8.48 2.19 3.91
C ALA A 85 8.00 1.49 5.18
N GLU A 86 8.75 1.61 6.29
CA GLU A 86 8.38 1.07 7.59
C GLU A 86 7.08 1.70 8.11
N ARG A 87 6.86 3.02 7.93
CA ARG A 87 5.58 3.65 8.27
C ARG A 87 4.41 3.11 7.46
N VAL A 88 4.60 2.80 6.18
CA VAL A 88 3.57 2.15 5.35
C VAL A 88 3.27 0.74 5.87
N VAL A 89 4.31 -0.02 6.21
CA VAL A 89 4.17 -1.36 6.79
C VAL A 89 3.48 -1.35 8.14
N GLU A 90 3.79 -0.39 9.00
CA GLU A 90 3.12 -0.21 10.30
C GLU A 90 1.62 0.03 10.11
N GLN A 91 1.24 0.91 9.18
CA GLN A 91 -0.17 1.13 8.85
C GLN A 91 -0.84 -0.14 8.30
N LEU A 92 -0.17 -0.84 7.37
CA LEU A 92 -0.67 -2.12 6.86
C LEU A 92 -0.86 -3.16 7.97
N SER A 93 0.03 -3.20 8.96
CA SER A 93 0.05 -4.20 10.02
C SER A 93 -0.89 -3.86 11.18
N ALA A 94 -1.20 -2.57 11.37
CA ALA A 94 -2.15 -2.10 12.38
C ALA A 94 -3.61 -2.50 12.06
N HIS A 95 -3.90 -2.81 10.79
CA HIS A 95 -5.21 -3.24 10.33
C HIS A 95 -5.18 -4.72 9.96
N ALA A 96 -5.96 -5.54 10.70
CA ALA A 96 -6.25 -6.89 10.24
C ALA A 96 -6.94 -6.82 8.87
N PRO A 97 -6.67 -7.77 7.94
CA PRO A 97 -7.37 -7.79 6.65
C PRO A 97 -8.88 -7.78 6.87
N ASN A 98 -9.58 -6.82 6.27
CA ASN A 98 -11.03 -6.83 6.32
C ASN A 98 -11.52 -7.92 5.38
N SER A 99 -11.90 -9.08 5.90
CA SER A 99 -12.66 -10.02 5.08
C SER A 99 -14.07 -9.46 4.88
N ALA A 100 -14.58 -9.50 3.65
CA ALA A 100 -15.98 -9.18 3.39
C ALA A 100 -16.86 -10.07 4.28
N ARG A 101 -17.37 -9.55 5.40
CA ARG A 101 -18.33 -10.27 6.25
C ARG A 101 -19.69 -10.19 5.60
N ARG A 102 -20.40 -11.32 5.50
CA ARG A 102 -21.86 -11.32 5.33
C ARG A 102 -22.46 -10.71 6.60
N THR A 103 -22.80 -9.43 6.57
CA THR A 103 -23.85 -8.89 7.45
C THR A 103 -25.21 -9.29 6.93
#